data_AF-A0A8T0D960-F1
#
_entry.id   AF-A0A8T0D960-F1
#
_cell.length_a   1.000
_cell.length_b   1.000
_cell.length_c   1.000
_cell.angle_alpha   90.00
_cell.angle_beta   90.00
_cell.angle_gamma   90.00
#
_symmetry.space_group_name_H-M   'P 1'
#
loop_
_entity.id
_entity.type
_entity.pdbx_description
1 polymer ?
#
loop_
_entity_poly.entity_id
_entity_poly.type
_entity_poly.pdbx_seq_one_letter_code
_entity_poly.pdbx_strand_id
1 'polypeptide(L)'
;MFQLRLGLFLRRLVSGVNVGEPTTLSLTSESDSQMKLSPLTSNAESASVETYVNMLATCPITYDAAALVFRLTSHGLSQASQYYTVDEHCSDAVVLGQNLSKAYRLMATFELNESRQCCIHKRRIDLLDRLLRPLSRKHYQLLCRQLMFELAGALTTLRDLKHQAYENLRDARSESHPHYARKANALARRSLTVYQQFLDTFPRSGSQSSSTEALSEDELRLVMLAHFYSARLHSKMIPANRTERISNVNKAFSQYNYVVSLVDSHLRHHPTSTIGQAEEVSIAREMVSLLPIKLNRLARGEHLNE
;
A
#
# COMPACT_ATOMS: atom_id res chain seq x y z
N MET A 1 19.65 -22.77 -27.59
CA MET A 1 18.39 -22.24 -28.19
C MET A 1 17.66 -21.20 -27.32
N PHE A 2 17.75 -21.23 -25.98
CA PHE A 2 17.07 -20.28 -25.09
C PHE A 2 17.68 -18.86 -25.06
N GLN A 3 19.01 -18.71 -25.15
CA GLN A 3 19.69 -17.39 -25.10
C GLN A 3 19.34 -16.49 -26.30
N LEU A 4 19.20 -17.04 -27.51
CA LEU A 4 18.77 -16.31 -28.72
C LEU A 4 17.35 -15.74 -28.59
N ARG A 5 16.46 -16.46 -27.89
CA ARG A 5 15.08 -16.00 -27.65
C ARG A 5 15.03 -14.88 -26.63
N LEU A 6 15.86 -14.95 -25.58
CA LEU A 6 15.95 -13.88 -24.58
C LEU A 6 16.57 -12.61 -25.19
N GLY A 7 17.66 -12.72 -25.96
CA GLY A 7 18.28 -11.58 -26.61
C GLY A 7 17.34 -10.86 -27.60
N LEU A 8 16.59 -11.61 -28.41
CA LEU A 8 15.57 -11.05 -29.30
C LEU A 8 14.39 -10.43 -28.53
N PHE A 9 13.95 -11.07 -27.45
CA PHE A 9 12.92 -10.50 -26.57
C PHE A 9 13.37 -9.18 -25.95
N LEU A 10 14.59 -9.14 -25.40
CA LEU A 10 15.16 -7.92 -24.83
C LEU A 10 15.33 -6.82 -25.89
N ARG A 11 15.78 -7.14 -27.12
CA ARG A 11 15.81 -6.16 -28.22
C ARG A 11 14.43 -5.58 -28.53
N ARG A 12 13.40 -6.42 -28.62
CA ARG A 12 12.02 -5.97 -28.87
C ARG A 12 11.50 -5.11 -27.73
N LEU A 13 11.70 -5.56 -26.50
CA LEU A 13 11.26 -4.86 -25.29
C LEU A 13 11.95 -3.50 -25.13
N VAL A 14 13.22 -3.40 -25.53
CA VAL A 14 14.00 -2.16 -25.53
C VAL A 14 13.61 -1.23 -26.67
N SER A 15 13.39 -1.76 -27.88
CA SER A 15 13.05 -0.96 -29.06
C SER A 15 11.73 -0.17 -28.91
N GLY A 16 10.84 -0.62 -28.01
CA GLY A 16 9.59 0.06 -27.66
C GLY A 16 9.68 1.04 -26.49
N VAL A 17 10.83 1.13 -25.80
CA VAL A 17 11.04 2.04 -24.68
C VAL A 17 11.80 3.26 -25.16
N ASN A 18 11.18 4.45 -25.08
CA ASN A 18 11.87 5.70 -25.38
C ASN A 18 12.90 5.96 -24.26
N VAL A 19 14.19 5.74 -24.55
CA VAL A 19 15.31 5.92 -23.59
C VAL A 19 15.87 7.35 -23.63
N GLY A 20 15.16 8.30 -24.25
CA GLY A 20 15.52 9.72 -24.21
C GLY A 20 15.70 10.23 -22.77
N GLU A 21 16.59 11.23 -22.64
CA GLU A 21 17.03 11.93 -21.42
C GLU A 21 16.00 12.00 -20.28
N PRO A 22 16.44 12.05 -19.00
CA PRO A 22 15.56 12.04 -17.85
C PRO A 22 14.51 13.12 -18.02
N THR A 23 13.33 12.72 -18.50
CA THR A 23 12.20 13.61 -18.61
C THR A 23 11.87 13.89 -17.16
N THR A 24 12.28 15.06 -16.69
CA THR A 24 11.68 15.67 -15.52
C THR A 24 10.19 15.46 -15.71
N LEU A 25 9.57 14.73 -14.78
CA LEU A 25 8.13 14.64 -14.70
C LEU A 25 7.62 16.07 -14.48
N SER A 26 7.46 16.83 -15.56
CA SER A 26 6.79 18.11 -15.55
C SER A 26 5.32 17.77 -15.36
N LEU A 27 4.87 17.95 -14.12
CA LEU A 27 3.49 17.76 -13.72
C LEU A 27 2.96 19.16 -13.45
N THR A 28 2.46 19.81 -14.49
CA THR A 28 1.57 20.96 -14.31
C THR A 28 0.23 20.46 -13.80
N SER A 29 -0.35 21.23 -12.89
CA SER A 29 -1.61 20.94 -12.23
C SER A 29 -2.80 21.19 -13.15
N GLU A 30 -3.80 20.33 -12.99
CA GLU A 30 -5.19 20.45 -13.42
C GLU A 30 -5.57 20.11 -14.88
N SER A 31 -6.76 19.51 -14.96
CA SER A 31 -7.58 19.08 -16.10
C SER A 31 -7.38 17.68 -16.71
N ASP A 32 -8.51 16.98 -16.81
CA ASP A 32 -8.74 15.73 -17.52
C ASP A 32 -8.23 15.78 -18.95
N SER A 33 -7.56 14.72 -19.41
CA SER A 33 -7.82 14.01 -20.67
C SER A 33 -6.65 13.09 -21.04
N GLN A 34 -6.98 12.03 -21.76
CA GLN A 34 -6.12 10.97 -22.29
C GLN A 34 -4.71 11.45 -22.70
N MET A 35 -3.68 10.84 -22.11
CA MET A 35 -2.30 10.99 -22.57
C MET A 35 -2.13 10.16 -23.84
N LYS A 36 -2.41 10.75 -25.02
CA LYS A 36 -1.97 10.22 -26.31
C LYS A 36 -0.46 10.43 -26.43
N LEU A 37 0.31 9.35 -26.62
CA LEU A 37 1.69 9.45 -27.04
C LEU A 37 1.74 9.99 -28.48
N SER A 38 2.31 11.17 -28.67
CA SER A 38 2.71 11.67 -29.98
C SER A 38 4.07 11.08 -30.37
N PRO A 39 4.25 10.58 -31.60
CA PRO A 39 5.54 10.10 -32.07
C PRO A 39 6.35 11.27 -32.61
N LEU A 40 7.49 11.60 -32.00
CA LEU A 40 8.46 12.52 -32.59
C LEU A 40 9.89 11.98 -32.45
N THR A 41 10.40 11.66 -33.64
CA THR A 41 11.79 11.72 -34.13
C THR A 41 12.89 10.98 -33.37
N SER A 42 13.29 9.90 -34.02
CA SER A 42 14.53 9.12 -33.91
C SER A 42 15.79 9.92 -33.62
N ASN A 43 16.50 9.54 -32.57
CA ASN A 43 17.93 9.23 -32.56
C ASN A 43 18.29 8.66 -31.17
N ALA A 44 17.89 7.42 -30.92
CA ALA A 44 18.42 6.65 -29.80
C ALA A 44 19.48 5.70 -30.38
N GLU A 45 20.75 6.00 -30.13
CA GLU A 45 21.83 5.04 -30.33
C GLU A 45 21.41 3.72 -29.68
N SER A 46 21.38 2.65 -30.47
CA SER A 46 20.90 1.35 -30.02
C SER A 46 21.84 0.81 -28.95
N ALA A 47 21.55 1.10 -27.68
CA ALA A 47 22.23 0.49 -26.55
C ALA A 47 22.23 -1.04 -26.74
N SER A 48 23.41 -1.65 -26.64
CA SER A 48 23.57 -3.07 -26.96
C SER A 48 22.76 -3.92 -25.97
N VAL A 49 22.30 -5.10 -26.41
CA VAL A 49 21.57 -6.04 -25.55
C VAL A 49 22.36 -6.37 -24.29
N GLU A 50 23.68 -6.46 -24.41
CA GLU A 50 24.62 -6.64 -23.30
C GLU A 50 24.39 -5.61 -22.18
N THR A 51 24.18 -4.34 -22.52
CA THR A 51 23.92 -3.28 -21.55
C THR A 51 22.67 -3.58 -20.73
N TYR A 52 21.59 -4.02 -21.37
CA TYR A 52 20.34 -4.37 -20.68
C TYR A 52 20.45 -5.67 -19.88
N VAL A 53 21.17 -6.66 -20.37
CA VAL A 53 21.42 -7.91 -19.64
C VAL A 53 22.21 -7.62 -18.36
N ASN A 54 23.32 -6.88 -18.46
CA ASN A 54 24.14 -6.50 -17.31
C ASN A 54 23.34 -5.63 -16.32
N MET A 55 22.50 -4.74 -16.83
CA MET A 55 21.61 -3.93 -16.03
C MET A 55 20.59 -4.80 -15.25
N LEU A 56 19.93 -5.75 -15.91
CA LEU A 56 18.97 -6.64 -15.26
C LEU A 56 19.63 -7.67 -14.32
N ALA A 57 20.91 -7.97 -14.53
CA ALA A 57 21.70 -8.85 -13.68
C ALA A 57 22.16 -8.18 -12.38
N THR A 58 22.04 -6.86 -12.25
CA THR A 58 22.51 -6.11 -11.08
C THR A 58 21.35 -5.40 -10.38
N CYS A 59 21.42 -5.33 -9.04
CA CYS A 59 20.42 -4.59 -8.27
C CYS A 59 20.68 -3.08 -8.45
N PRO A 60 19.67 -2.26 -8.85
CA PRO A 60 19.86 -0.83 -8.99
C PRO A 60 20.15 -0.18 -7.64
N ILE A 61 21.16 0.70 -7.60
CA ILE A 61 21.53 1.47 -6.41
C ILE A 61 21.30 2.98 -6.57
N THR A 62 20.97 3.43 -7.78
CA THR A 62 20.67 4.83 -8.09
C THR A 62 19.26 4.96 -8.67
N TYR A 63 18.69 6.17 -8.58
CA TYR A 63 17.39 6.48 -9.18
C TYR A 63 17.38 6.20 -10.69
N ASP A 64 18.42 6.61 -11.42
CA ASP A 64 18.45 6.45 -12.89
C ASP A 64 18.45 4.99 -13.31
N ALA A 65 19.23 4.15 -12.62
CA ALA A 65 19.23 2.71 -12.84
C ALA A 65 17.86 2.10 -12.50
N ALA A 66 17.27 2.46 -11.35
CA ALA A 66 15.95 1.96 -10.96
C ALA A 66 14.85 2.41 -11.95
N ALA A 67 14.90 3.65 -12.43
CA ALA A 67 13.94 4.23 -13.36
C ALA A 67 13.96 3.50 -14.71
N LEU A 68 15.14 3.13 -15.20
CA LEU A 68 15.28 2.31 -16.40
C LEU A 68 14.63 0.91 -16.22
N VAL A 69 14.90 0.22 -15.10
CA VAL A 69 14.29 -1.11 -14.83
C VAL A 69 12.77 -0.98 -14.71
N PHE A 70 12.32 0.06 -14.02
CA PHE A 70 10.90 0.37 -13.86
C PHE A 70 10.23 0.62 -15.20
N ARG A 71 10.85 1.38 -16.13
CA ARG A 71 10.32 1.62 -17.48
C ARG A 71 10.20 0.32 -18.27
N LEU A 72 11.23 -0.51 -18.28
CA LEU A 72 11.22 -1.80 -18.97
C LEU A 72 10.13 -2.73 -18.42
N THR A 73 10.04 -2.82 -17.08
CA THR A 73 9.03 -3.62 -16.39
C THR A 73 7.62 -3.10 -16.68
N SER A 74 7.41 -1.79 -16.59
CA SER A 74 6.11 -1.16 -16.88
C SER A 74 5.70 -1.37 -18.33
N HIS A 75 6.63 -1.25 -19.28
CA HIS A 75 6.36 -1.50 -20.69
C HIS A 75 5.94 -2.95 -20.94
N GLY A 76 6.73 -3.92 -20.43
CA GLY A 76 6.42 -5.34 -20.59
C GLY A 76 5.08 -5.74 -19.96
N LEU A 77 4.80 -5.25 -18.74
CA LEU A 77 3.52 -5.49 -18.07
C LEU A 77 2.35 -4.83 -18.82
N SER A 78 2.55 -3.65 -19.39
CA SER A 78 1.52 -2.96 -20.18
C SER A 78 1.21 -3.72 -21.47
N GLN A 79 2.22 -4.27 -22.15
CA GLN A 79 2.02 -5.12 -23.32
C GLN A 79 1.29 -6.42 -22.95
N ALA A 80 1.71 -7.09 -21.87
CA ALA A 80 1.05 -8.30 -21.40
C ALA A 80 -0.43 -8.05 -21.02
N SER A 81 -0.73 -6.89 -20.43
CA SER A 81 -2.09 -6.51 -20.05
C SER A 81 -3.05 -6.30 -21.23
N GLN A 82 -2.54 -6.19 -22.46
CA GLN A 82 -3.39 -6.14 -23.66
C GLN A 82 -4.02 -7.50 -23.98
N TYR A 83 -3.35 -8.59 -23.60
CA TYR A 83 -3.83 -9.96 -23.77
C TYR A 83 -4.49 -10.48 -22.49
N TYR A 84 -3.80 -10.34 -21.35
CA TYR A 84 -4.29 -10.80 -20.05
C TYR A 84 -5.25 -9.77 -19.44
N THR A 85 -6.44 -9.65 -20.01
CA THR A 85 -7.49 -8.74 -19.52
C THR A 85 -8.22 -9.33 -18.31
N VAL A 86 -8.86 -8.47 -17.51
CA VAL A 86 -9.66 -8.94 -16.35
C VAL A 86 -10.84 -9.81 -16.79
N ASP A 87 -11.39 -9.54 -17.97
CA ASP A 87 -12.58 -10.23 -18.48
C ASP A 87 -12.25 -11.65 -18.97
N GLU A 88 -11.13 -11.84 -19.68
CA GLU A 88 -10.75 -13.13 -20.28
C GLU A 88 -9.78 -13.93 -19.42
N HIS A 89 -8.86 -13.25 -18.73
CA HIS A 89 -7.74 -13.85 -17.98
C HIS A 89 -7.61 -13.26 -16.57
N CYS A 90 -8.73 -13.18 -15.85
CA CYS A 90 -8.85 -12.48 -14.56
C CYS A 90 -7.69 -12.69 -13.57
N SER A 91 -7.33 -13.95 -13.28
CA SER A 91 -6.27 -14.25 -12.31
C SER A 91 -4.90 -13.73 -12.75
N ASP A 92 -4.55 -13.95 -14.03
CA ASP A 92 -3.27 -13.48 -14.60
C ASP A 92 -3.25 -11.95 -14.66
N ALA A 93 -4.37 -11.31 -15.03
CA ALA A 93 -4.50 -9.86 -15.06
C ALA A 93 -4.25 -9.24 -13.67
N VAL A 94 -4.79 -9.87 -12.61
CA VAL A 94 -4.53 -9.44 -11.23
C VAL A 94 -3.05 -9.59 -10.85
N VAL A 95 -2.41 -10.71 -11.22
CA VAL A 95 -0.98 -10.94 -10.95
C VAL A 95 -0.11 -9.89 -11.66
N LEU A 96 -0.39 -9.59 -12.93
CA LEU A 96 0.32 -8.54 -13.67
C LEU A 96 0.14 -7.17 -12.98
N GLY A 97 -1.08 -6.87 -12.54
CA GLY A 97 -1.40 -5.66 -11.80
C GLY A 97 -0.67 -5.55 -10.45
N GLN A 98 -0.60 -6.63 -9.67
CA GLN A 98 0.15 -6.68 -8.42
C GLN A 98 1.67 -6.53 -8.66
N ASN A 99 2.21 -7.13 -9.74
CA ASN A 99 3.60 -6.94 -10.14
C ASN A 99 3.90 -5.47 -10.48
N LEU A 100 3.01 -4.79 -11.21
CA LEU A 100 3.15 -3.37 -11.49
C LEU A 100 3.03 -2.50 -10.22
N SER A 101 2.11 -2.85 -9.32
CA SER A 101 1.99 -2.21 -8.01
C SER A 101 3.27 -2.35 -7.17
N LYS A 102 3.89 -3.54 -7.18
CA LYS A 102 5.19 -3.80 -6.55
C LYS A 102 6.30 -2.96 -7.19
N ALA A 103 6.33 -2.85 -8.52
CA ALA A 103 7.28 -2.01 -9.23
C ALA A 103 7.15 -0.53 -8.82
N TYR A 104 5.92 0.01 -8.71
CA TYR A 104 5.71 1.36 -8.20
C TYR A 104 6.21 1.53 -6.76
N ARG A 105 5.93 0.55 -5.88
CA ARG A 105 6.39 0.60 -4.49
C ARG A 105 7.91 0.63 -4.38
N LEU A 106 8.61 -0.17 -5.20
CA LEU A 106 10.07 -0.20 -5.23
C LEU A 106 10.64 1.08 -5.86
N MET A 107 10.05 1.59 -6.96
CA MET A 107 10.50 2.82 -7.58
C MET A 107 10.41 4.03 -6.63
N ALA A 108 9.36 4.08 -5.79
CA ALA A 108 9.17 5.14 -4.81
C ALA A 108 10.33 5.24 -3.79
N THR A 109 11.03 4.14 -3.49
CA THR A 109 12.14 4.16 -2.52
C THR A 109 13.39 4.85 -3.05
N PHE A 110 13.53 4.96 -4.38
CA PHE A 110 14.64 5.65 -5.03
C PHE A 110 14.34 7.13 -5.28
N GLU A 111 13.08 7.54 -5.25
CA GLU A 111 12.68 8.92 -5.49
C GLU A 111 12.91 9.75 -4.23
N LEU A 112 13.73 10.80 -4.30
CA LEU A 112 14.02 11.67 -3.16
C LEU A 112 13.01 12.81 -3.02
N ASN A 113 12.35 13.19 -4.10
CA ASN A 113 11.35 14.24 -4.08
C ASN A 113 10.01 13.72 -3.54
N GLU A 114 9.60 14.18 -2.36
CA GLU A 114 8.35 13.76 -1.70
C GLU A 114 7.09 13.95 -2.57
N SER A 115 7.05 15.00 -3.40
CA SER A 115 5.91 15.25 -4.31
C SER A 115 5.82 14.16 -5.38
N ARG A 116 6.96 13.79 -5.97
CA ARG A 116 7.04 12.69 -6.95
C ARG A 116 6.76 11.34 -6.30
N GLN A 117 7.25 11.09 -5.09
CA GLN A 117 6.87 9.90 -4.31
C GLN A 117 5.35 9.81 -4.11
N CYS A 118 4.71 10.93 -3.75
CA CYS A 118 3.25 10.98 -3.62
C CYS A 118 2.55 10.61 -4.95
N CYS A 119 3.04 11.13 -6.09
CA CYS A 119 2.49 10.81 -7.40
C CYS A 119 2.65 9.32 -7.74
N ILE A 120 3.80 8.71 -7.43
CA ILE A 120 4.05 7.27 -7.63
C ILE A 120 3.05 6.44 -6.81
N HIS A 121 2.89 6.74 -5.52
CA HIS A 121 1.94 6.03 -4.67
C HIS A 121 0.49 6.27 -5.07
N LYS A 122 0.14 7.47 -5.57
CA LYS A 122 -1.20 7.74 -6.09
C LYS A 122 -1.52 6.88 -7.31
N ARG A 123 -0.58 6.76 -8.28
CA ARG A 123 -0.73 5.87 -9.44
C ARG A 123 -0.88 4.40 -9.02
N ARG A 124 -0.11 3.97 -8.01
CA ARG A 124 -0.23 2.64 -7.41
C ARG A 124 -1.63 2.39 -6.83
N ILE A 125 -2.17 3.34 -6.07
CA ILE A 125 -3.53 3.27 -5.52
C ILE A 125 -4.57 3.16 -6.64
N ASP A 126 -4.46 4.00 -7.67
CA ASP A 126 -5.41 4.01 -8.80
C ASP A 126 -5.35 2.72 -9.63
N LEU A 127 -4.18 2.09 -9.73
CA LEU A 127 -4.04 0.76 -10.30
C LEU A 127 -4.79 -0.29 -9.46
N LEU A 128 -4.54 -0.33 -8.16
CA LEU A 128 -5.17 -1.31 -7.25
C LEU A 128 -6.70 -1.15 -7.19
N ASP A 129 -7.21 0.08 -7.19
CA ASP A 129 -8.65 0.34 -7.27
C ASP A 129 -9.28 -0.19 -8.57
N ARG A 130 -8.60 0.03 -9.70
CA ARG A 130 -9.07 -0.44 -11.02
C ARG A 130 -9.10 -1.95 -11.09
N LEU A 131 -8.12 -2.62 -10.49
CA LEU A 131 -8.07 -4.09 -10.43
C LEU A 131 -9.16 -4.64 -9.50
N LEU A 132 -9.38 -4.03 -8.34
CA LEU A 132 -10.33 -4.54 -7.35
C LEU A 132 -11.80 -4.36 -7.76
N ARG A 133 -12.13 -3.25 -8.44
CA ARG A 133 -13.51 -2.87 -8.77
C ARG A 133 -14.32 -3.93 -9.57
N PRO A 134 -13.81 -4.51 -10.66
CA PRO A 134 -14.56 -5.48 -11.47
C PRO A 134 -14.61 -6.90 -10.85
N LEU A 135 -13.81 -7.20 -9.83
CA LEU A 135 -13.68 -8.55 -9.32
C LEU A 135 -14.92 -8.99 -8.54
N SER A 136 -15.45 -10.17 -8.89
CA SER A 136 -16.46 -10.83 -8.08
C SER A 136 -15.86 -11.29 -6.75
N ARG A 137 -16.31 -10.68 -5.66
CA ARG A 137 -15.91 -11.04 -4.29
C ARG A 137 -16.20 -12.49 -3.94
N LYS A 138 -17.19 -13.11 -4.61
CA LYS A 138 -17.58 -14.52 -4.40
C LYS A 138 -16.62 -15.49 -5.09
N HIS A 139 -16.24 -15.22 -6.34
CA HIS A 139 -15.40 -16.13 -7.12
C HIS A 139 -13.90 -15.91 -6.89
N TYR A 140 -13.49 -14.68 -6.58
CA TYR A 140 -12.08 -14.28 -6.43
C TYR A 140 -11.78 -13.74 -5.04
N GLN A 141 -12.40 -14.32 -4.01
CA GLN A 141 -12.31 -13.84 -2.63
C GLN A 141 -10.86 -13.67 -2.14
N LEU A 142 -10.00 -14.65 -2.42
CA LEU A 142 -8.59 -14.61 -2.02
C LEU A 142 -7.83 -13.45 -2.70
N LEU A 143 -8.03 -13.25 -4.01
CA LEU A 143 -7.43 -12.14 -4.75
C LEU A 143 -7.96 -10.79 -4.25
N CYS A 144 -9.26 -10.70 -3.97
CA CYS A 144 -9.86 -9.50 -3.38
C CYS A 144 -9.23 -9.19 -2.02
N ARG A 145 -9.05 -10.20 -1.15
CA ARG A 145 -8.37 -10.06 0.15
C ARG A 145 -6.96 -9.51 -0.01
N GLN A 146 -6.16 -10.08 -0.92
CA GLN A 146 -4.80 -9.62 -1.20
C GLN A 146 -4.78 -8.17 -1.71
N LEU A 147 -5.62 -7.83 -2.69
CA LEU A 147 -5.71 -6.48 -3.24
C LEU A 147 -6.17 -5.45 -2.21
N MET A 148 -7.15 -5.78 -1.37
CA MET A 148 -7.60 -4.89 -0.29
C MET A 148 -6.48 -4.64 0.72
N PHE A 149 -5.77 -5.68 1.14
CA PHE A 149 -4.66 -5.53 2.08
C PHE A 149 -3.54 -4.66 1.48
N GLU A 150 -3.20 -4.90 0.21
CA GLU A 150 -2.20 -4.12 -0.50
C GLU A 150 -2.62 -2.64 -0.69
N LEU A 151 -3.89 -2.40 -1.04
CA LEU A 151 -4.47 -1.07 -1.22
C LEU A 151 -4.49 -0.29 0.11
N ALA A 152 -4.90 -0.92 1.21
CA ALA A 152 -4.88 -0.31 2.54
C ALA A 152 -3.45 0.08 2.95
N GLY A 153 -2.46 -0.77 2.65
CA GLY A 153 -1.05 -0.46 2.83
C GLY A 153 -0.58 0.72 1.97
N ALA A 154 -0.92 0.73 0.68
CA ALA A 154 -0.57 1.83 -0.24
C ALA A 154 -1.17 3.19 0.20
N LEU A 155 -2.43 3.18 0.65
CA LEU A 155 -3.10 4.35 1.22
C LEU A 155 -2.40 4.84 2.49
N THR A 156 -1.95 3.92 3.34
CA THR A 156 -1.20 4.24 4.57
C THR A 156 0.14 4.90 4.23
N THR A 157 0.88 4.39 3.25
CA THR A 157 2.15 5.00 2.80
C THR A 157 1.92 6.42 2.26
N LEU A 158 0.94 6.61 1.37
CA LEU A 158 0.64 7.94 0.85
C LEU A 158 0.18 8.89 1.96
N ARG A 159 -0.54 8.36 2.95
CA ARG A 159 -0.94 9.14 4.13
C ARG A 159 0.28 9.63 4.88
N ASP A 160 1.23 8.74 5.20
CA ASP A 160 2.42 9.08 5.97
C ASP A 160 3.23 10.17 5.25
N LEU A 161 3.35 10.12 3.91
CA LEU A 161 3.94 11.21 3.12
C LEU A 161 3.18 12.54 3.24
N LYS A 162 1.84 12.51 3.24
CA LYS A 162 1.04 13.73 3.47
C LYS A 162 1.14 14.25 4.90
N HIS A 163 1.36 13.37 5.86
CA HIS A 163 1.60 13.76 7.25
C HIS A 163 2.99 14.40 7.42
N GLN A 164 4.03 13.85 6.80
CA GLN A 164 5.36 14.46 6.76
C GLN A 164 5.32 15.87 6.16
N ALA A 165 4.63 16.03 5.02
CA ALA A 165 4.41 17.36 4.43
C ALA A 165 3.62 18.31 5.37
N TYR A 166 2.67 17.78 6.13
CA TYR A 166 1.96 18.57 7.16
C TYR A 166 2.90 19.04 8.26
N GLU A 167 3.75 18.16 8.81
CA GLU A 167 4.71 18.50 9.86
C GLU A 167 5.70 19.57 9.37
N ASN A 168 6.30 19.37 8.18
CA ASN A 168 7.21 20.33 7.57
C ASN A 168 6.57 21.72 7.39
N LEU A 169 5.32 21.77 6.91
CA LEU A 169 4.59 23.03 6.72
C LEU A 169 4.14 23.68 8.04
N ARG A 170 3.79 22.86 9.05
CA ARG A 170 3.44 23.32 10.39
C ARG A 170 4.64 23.98 11.05
N ASP A 171 5.81 23.35 10.97
CA ASP A 171 7.05 23.85 11.54
C ASP A 171 7.53 25.12 10.83
N ALA A 172 7.35 25.18 9.51
CA ALA A 172 7.55 26.39 8.70
C ALA A 172 6.48 27.48 8.90
N ARG A 173 5.47 27.26 9.76
CA ARG A 173 4.34 28.18 10.03
C ARG A 173 3.57 28.59 8.77
N SER A 174 3.47 27.69 7.79
CA SER A 174 2.73 27.92 6.55
C SER A 174 1.23 27.71 6.75
N GLU A 175 0.40 28.65 6.30
CA GLU A 175 -1.07 28.57 6.35
C GLU A 175 -1.66 27.35 5.60
N SER A 176 -0.86 26.69 4.77
CA SER A 176 -1.28 25.49 4.03
C SER A 176 -1.27 24.20 4.86
N HIS A 177 -0.68 24.20 6.07
CA HIS A 177 -0.57 22.98 6.89
C HIS A 177 -1.93 22.29 7.16
N PRO A 178 -3.06 22.98 7.46
CA PRO A 178 -4.34 22.32 7.75
C PRO A 178 -4.91 21.55 6.55
N HIS A 179 -4.60 21.98 5.33
CA HIS A 179 -5.02 21.27 4.11
C HIS A 179 -4.33 19.90 4.01
N TYR A 180 -3.04 19.81 4.35
CA TYR A 180 -2.31 18.53 4.37
C TYR A 180 -2.75 17.62 5.50
N ALA A 181 -3.09 18.17 6.68
CA ALA A 181 -3.70 17.39 7.76
C ALA A 181 -5.02 16.74 7.32
N ARG A 182 -5.91 17.50 6.65
CA ARG A 182 -7.17 16.97 6.11
C ARG A 182 -6.93 15.87 5.08
N LYS A 183 -5.97 16.05 4.17
CA LYS A 183 -5.60 15.02 3.18
C LYS A 183 -5.06 13.75 3.84
N ALA A 184 -4.17 13.88 4.83
CA ALA A 184 -3.66 12.73 5.58
C ALA A 184 -4.80 11.97 6.28
N ASN A 185 -5.67 12.68 7.02
CA ASN A 185 -6.82 12.05 7.68
C ASN A 185 -7.80 11.40 6.69
N ALA A 186 -8.02 11.99 5.51
CA ALA A 186 -8.88 11.39 4.48
C ALA A 186 -8.31 10.07 3.96
N LEU A 187 -6.99 10.00 3.72
CA LEU A 187 -6.31 8.76 3.32
C LEU A 187 -6.34 7.70 4.42
N ALA A 188 -6.14 8.10 5.69
CA ALA A 188 -6.25 7.19 6.84
C ALA A 188 -7.67 6.60 6.95
N ARG A 189 -8.72 7.43 6.86
CA ARG A 189 -10.11 6.97 6.86
C ARG A 189 -10.40 6.02 5.71
N ARG A 190 -9.92 6.33 4.51
CA ARG A 190 -10.08 5.44 3.36
C ARG A 190 -9.39 4.09 3.57
N SER A 191 -8.18 4.08 4.14
CA SER A 191 -7.47 2.84 4.48
C SER A 191 -8.24 2.02 5.52
N LEU A 192 -8.78 2.65 6.56
CA LEU A 192 -9.66 2.01 7.55
C LEU A 192 -10.90 1.38 6.90
N THR A 193 -11.54 2.07 5.95
CA THR A 193 -12.67 1.51 5.19
C THR A 193 -12.26 0.27 4.41
N VAL A 194 -11.08 0.26 3.78
CA VAL A 194 -10.59 -0.90 3.04
C VAL A 194 -10.28 -2.07 3.99
N TYR A 195 -9.66 -1.83 5.15
CA TYR A 195 -9.47 -2.86 6.17
C TYR A 195 -10.80 -3.41 6.69
N GLN A 196 -11.82 -2.56 6.89
CA GLN A 196 -13.14 -3.04 7.27
C GLN A 196 -13.76 -3.93 6.19
N GLN A 197 -13.70 -3.52 4.92
CA GLN A 197 -14.19 -4.35 3.81
C GLN A 197 -13.44 -5.69 3.71
N PHE A 198 -12.15 -5.71 4.03
CA PHE A 198 -11.36 -6.93 4.13
C PHE A 198 -11.85 -7.83 5.27
N LEU A 199 -12.05 -7.27 6.47
CA LEU A 199 -12.56 -8.00 7.63
C LEU A 199 -13.96 -8.57 7.37
N ASP A 200 -14.81 -7.83 6.64
CA ASP A 200 -16.15 -8.27 6.25
C ASP A 200 -16.14 -9.49 5.29
N THR A 201 -14.97 -9.87 4.74
CA THR A 201 -14.84 -11.13 3.97
C THR A 201 -14.64 -12.37 4.82
N PHE A 202 -14.45 -12.21 6.13
CA PHE A 202 -14.33 -13.33 7.06
C PHE A 202 -15.66 -13.55 7.77
N PRO A 203 -15.97 -14.80 8.19
CA PRO A 203 -17.14 -15.08 8.99
C PRO A 203 -17.18 -14.19 10.25
N ARG A 204 -18.34 -13.62 10.57
CA ARG A 204 -18.52 -12.85 11.80
C ARG A 204 -18.57 -13.80 12.98
N SER A 205 -17.68 -13.64 13.95
CA SER A 205 -17.84 -14.20 15.30
C SER A 205 -19.17 -13.69 15.89
N GLY A 206 -20.24 -14.48 15.81
CA GLY A 206 -21.53 -14.09 16.39
C GLY A 206 -22.79 -14.69 15.76
N SER A 207 -22.75 -15.28 14.56
CA SER A 207 -23.82 -16.21 14.18
C SER A 207 -23.55 -17.55 14.85
N GLN A 208 -24.51 -17.98 15.66
CA GLN A 208 -24.49 -19.20 16.48
C GLN A 208 -23.70 -20.34 15.80
N SER A 209 -22.67 -20.85 16.50
CA SER A 209 -21.84 -22.04 16.20
C SER A 209 -20.52 -21.92 15.42
N SER A 210 -19.84 -20.77 15.38
CA SER A 210 -18.38 -20.79 15.16
C SER A 210 -17.68 -19.58 15.78
N SER A 211 -17.20 -19.80 17.00
CA SER A 211 -16.06 -19.12 17.61
C SER A 211 -14.87 -19.10 16.64
N THR A 212 -13.84 -18.36 16.97
CA THR A 212 -12.51 -18.27 16.31
C THR A 212 -11.88 -19.61 15.85
N GLU A 213 -12.48 -20.75 16.17
CA GLU A 213 -12.17 -22.10 15.71
C GLU A 213 -12.37 -22.33 14.20
N ALA A 214 -13.18 -21.50 13.51
CA ALA A 214 -13.40 -21.65 12.06
C ALA A 214 -12.29 -21.06 11.18
N LEU A 215 -11.42 -20.21 11.73
CA LEU A 215 -10.33 -19.59 10.96
C LEU A 215 -9.10 -20.48 10.97
N SER A 216 -8.48 -20.67 9.80
CA SER A 216 -7.11 -21.21 9.77
C SER A 216 -6.12 -20.25 10.45
N GLU A 217 -4.95 -20.73 10.84
CA GLU A 217 -3.92 -19.87 11.47
C GLU A 217 -3.49 -18.72 10.53
N ASP A 218 -3.41 -18.98 9.22
CA ASP A 218 -3.13 -17.95 8.21
C ASP A 218 -4.23 -16.89 8.15
N GLU A 219 -5.49 -17.30 8.19
CA GLU A 219 -6.63 -16.37 8.21
C GLU A 219 -6.70 -15.58 9.52
N LEU A 220 -6.41 -16.23 10.65
CA LEU A 220 -6.34 -15.58 11.96
C LEU A 220 -5.25 -14.50 11.97
N ARG A 221 -4.07 -14.80 11.43
CA ARG A 221 -2.96 -13.85 11.29
C ARG A 221 -3.36 -12.66 10.41
N LEU A 222 -4.06 -12.91 9.32
CA LEU A 222 -4.56 -11.87 8.42
C LEU A 222 -5.59 -10.94 9.10
N VAL A 223 -6.55 -11.51 9.83
CA VAL A 223 -7.55 -10.76 10.62
C VAL A 223 -6.85 -9.96 11.72
N MET A 224 -5.94 -10.59 12.46
CA MET A 224 -5.12 -9.95 13.50
C MET A 224 -4.37 -8.73 12.95
N LEU A 225 -3.68 -8.86 11.82
CA LEU A 225 -2.94 -7.76 11.21
C LEU A 225 -3.86 -6.61 10.76
N ALA A 226 -5.04 -6.90 10.19
CA ALA A 226 -5.98 -5.86 9.77
C ALA A 226 -6.50 -5.04 10.97
N HIS A 227 -6.81 -5.68 12.10
CA HIS A 227 -7.17 -4.98 13.34
C HIS A 227 -5.98 -4.18 13.90
N PHE A 228 -4.78 -4.76 13.93
CA PHE A 228 -3.56 -4.08 14.38
C PHE A 228 -3.26 -2.81 13.56
N TYR A 229 -3.27 -2.90 12.23
CA TYR A 229 -3.02 -1.74 11.38
C TYR A 229 -4.14 -0.70 11.45
N SER A 230 -5.39 -1.13 11.66
CA SER A 230 -6.50 -0.21 11.95
C SER A 230 -6.28 0.56 13.25
N ALA A 231 -5.81 -0.11 14.31
CA ALA A 231 -5.44 0.52 15.57
C ALA A 231 -4.34 1.58 15.38
N ARG A 232 -3.28 1.23 14.63
CA ARG A 232 -2.19 2.17 14.31
C ARG A 232 -2.70 3.38 13.52
N LEU A 233 -3.60 3.19 12.56
CA LEU A 233 -4.19 4.29 11.81
C LEU A 233 -4.98 5.24 12.71
N HIS A 234 -5.81 4.72 13.63
CA HIS A 234 -6.51 5.52 14.61
C HIS A 234 -5.56 6.33 15.50
N SER A 235 -4.50 5.71 16.02
CA SER A 235 -3.47 6.39 16.83
C SER A 235 -2.74 7.50 16.09
N LYS A 236 -2.68 7.41 14.77
CA LYS A 236 -1.97 8.34 13.90
C LYS A 236 -2.89 9.36 13.21
N MET A 237 -4.17 9.46 13.59
CA MET A 237 -5.10 10.50 13.12
C MET A 237 -4.71 11.85 13.72
N ILE A 238 -4.79 12.94 12.95
CA ILE A 238 -4.54 14.30 13.44
C ILE A 238 -5.85 14.87 14.00
N PRO A 239 -6.05 14.95 15.33
CA PRO A 239 -7.33 15.37 15.89
C PRO A 239 -7.51 16.89 15.81
N ALA A 240 -8.72 17.35 15.46
CA ALA A 240 -9.05 18.77 15.48
C ALA A 240 -9.32 19.30 16.90
N ASN A 241 -9.76 18.41 17.79
CA ASN A 241 -10.10 18.74 19.17
C ASN A 241 -9.89 17.54 20.11
N ARG A 242 -10.03 17.80 21.40
CA ARG A 242 -9.83 16.81 22.46
C ARG A 242 -10.82 15.64 22.38
N THR A 243 -12.07 15.89 21.99
CA THR A 243 -13.09 14.82 21.88
C THR A 243 -12.75 13.85 20.76
N GLU A 244 -12.29 14.35 19.61
CA GLU A 244 -11.77 13.53 18.52
C GLU A 244 -10.53 12.75 18.94
N ARG A 245 -9.59 13.38 19.67
CA ARG A 245 -8.40 12.70 20.22
C ARG A 245 -8.79 11.52 21.12
N ILE A 246 -9.72 11.73 22.06
CA ILE A 246 -10.23 10.66 22.94
C ILE A 246 -10.92 9.57 22.11
N SER A 247 -11.75 9.93 21.13
CA SER A 247 -12.41 8.96 20.25
C SER A 247 -11.42 8.09 19.49
N ASN A 248 -10.37 8.70 18.92
CA ASN A 248 -9.33 7.98 18.19
C ASN A 248 -8.54 7.03 19.09
N VAL A 249 -8.16 7.46 20.30
CA VAL A 249 -7.46 6.59 21.26
C VAL A 249 -8.35 5.44 21.72
N ASN A 250 -9.65 5.68 21.97
CA ASN A 250 -10.60 4.62 22.30
C ASN A 250 -10.73 3.59 21.18
N LYS A 251 -10.85 4.03 19.93
CA LYS A 251 -10.91 3.12 18.77
C LYS A 251 -9.63 2.31 18.62
N ALA A 252 -8.46 2.94 18.80
CA ALA A 252 -7.18 2.23 18.78
C ALA A 252 -7.12 1.17 19.90
N PHE A 253 -7.53 1.52 21.12
CA PHE A 253 -7.57 0.60 22.25
C PHE A 253 -8.49 -0.60 21.98
N SER A 254 -9.72 -0.38 21.52
CA SER A 254 -10.65 -1.48 21.19
C SER A 254 -10.06 -2.46 20.17
N GLN A 255 -9.35 -1.93 19.16
CA GLN A 255 -8.74 -2.73 18.10
C GLN A 255 -7.52 -3.52 18.62
N TYR A 256 -6.62 -2.91 19.41
CA TYR A 256 -5.52 -3.63 20.05
C TYR A 256 -6.01 -4.69 21.03
N ASN A 257 -7.03 -4.38 21.84
CA ASN A 257 -7.61 -5.33 22.77
C ASN A 257 -8.24 -6.52 22.03
N TYR A 258 -8.89 -6.28 20.89
CA TYR A 258 -9.41 -7.35 20.04
C TYR A 258 -8.28 -8.27 19.56
N VAL A 259 -7.17 -7.71 19.06
CA VAL A 259 -5.98 -8.49 18.65
C VAL A 259 -5.48 -9.40 19.77
N VAL A 260 -5.28 -8.86 20.97
CA VAL A 260 -4.82 -9.64 22.14
C VAL A 260 -5.83 -10.74 22.47
N SER A 261 -7.12 -10.42 22.55
CA SER A 261 -8.16 -11.39 22.87
C SER A 261 -8.28 -12.52 21.84
N LEU A 262 -8.13 -12.19 20.55
CA LEU A 262 -8.18 -13.13 19.43
C LEU A 262 -7.03 -14.13 19.53
N VAL A 263 -5.81 -13.63 19.74
CA VAL A 263 -4.60 -14.45 19.84
C VAL A 263 -4.60 -15.29 21.11
N ASP A 264 -4.93 -14.71 22.26
CA ASP A 264 -4.96 -15.45 23.53
C ASP A 264 -6.04 -16.55 23.50
N SER A 265 -7.18 -16.30 22.85
CA SER A 265 -8.20 -17.33 22.64
C SER A 265 -7.68 -18.48 21.78
N HIS A 266 -6.98 -18.16 20.68
CA HIS A 266 -6.37 -19.18 19.81
C HIS A 266 -5.32 -20.02 20.55
N LEU A 267 -4.41 -19.37 21.30
CA LEU A 267 -3.34 -20.05 22.03
C LEU A 267 -3.85 -20.97 23.16
N ARG A 268 -5.02 -20.70 23.74
CA ARG A 268 -5.65 -21.62 24.71
C ARG A 268 -6.00 -22.98 24.08
N HIS A 269 -6.44 -22.98 22.83
CA HIS A 269 -6.76 -24.19 22.11
C HIS A 269 -5.56 -24.78 21.38
N HIS A 270 -4.58 -23.95 20.97
CA HIS A 270 -3.41 -24.35 20.20
C HIS A 270 -2.10 -23.81 20.84
N PRO A 271 -1.64 -24.39 21.97
CA PRO A 271 -0.51 -23.87 22.73
C PRO A 271 0.83 -23.90 21.98
N THR A 272 0.94 -24.69 20.92
CA THR A 272 2.14 -24.82 20.08
C THR A 272 2.19 -23.80 18.95
N SER A 273 1.14 -23.01 18.72
CA SER A 273 1.13 -21.97 17.69
C SER A 273 2.16 -20.88 18.00
N THR A 274 2.85 -20.41 16.96
CA THR A 274 3.85 -19.34 17.08
C THR A 274 3.25 -17.95 16.93
N ILE A 275 1.94 -17.83 16.70
CA ILE A 275 1.28 -16.54 16.44
C ILE A 275 1.44 -15.55 17.60
N GLY A 276 1.54 -16.05 18.84
CA GLY A 276 1.80 -15.24 20.03
C GLY A 276 3.18 -14.58 20.07
N GLN A 277 4.12 -15.02 19.22
CA GLN A 277 5.48 -14.49 19.11
C GLN A 277 5.61 -13.37 18.08
N ALA A 278 4.53 -13.07 17.32
CA ALA A 278 4.55 -11.98 16.35
C ALA A 278 4.79 -10.63 17.05
N GLU A 279 5.63 -9.80 16.46
CA GLU A 279 5.97 -8.46 16.99
C GLU A 279 4.71 -7.61 17.19
N GLU A 280 3.75 -7.71 16.27
CA GLU A 280 2.48 -6.99 16.34
C GLU A 280 1.65 -7.36 17.58
N VAL A 281 1.75 -8.61 18.06
CA VAL A 281 1.07 -9.06 19.29
C VAL A 281 1.74 -8.47 20.52
N SER A 282 3.08 -8.43 20.55
CA SER A 282 3.82 -7.78 21.64
C SER A 282 3.43 -6.31 21.74
N ILE A 283 3.46 -5.58 20.62
CA ILE A 283 3.05 -4.17 20.54
C ILE A 283 1.60 -4.02 20.97
N ALA A 284 0.68 -4.89 20.53
CA ALA A 284 -0.73 -4.81 20.92
C ALA A 284 -0.91 -4.97 22.44
N ARG A 285 -0.21 -5.91 23.08
CA ARG A 285 -0.25 -6.10 24.54
C ARG A 285 0.25 -4.88 25.31
N GLU A 286 1.36 -4.29 24.86
CA GLU A 286 1.87 -3.03 25.43
C GLU A 286 0.87 -1.89 25.26
N MET A 287 0.26 -1.74 24.08
CA MET A 287 -0.71 -0.68 23.83
C MET A 287 -1.99 -0.85 24.66
N VAL A 288 -2.44 -2.09 24.92
CA VAL A 288 -3.57 -2.38 25.81
C VAL A 288 -3.29 -1.93 27.25
N SER A 289 -2.05 -2.00 27.73
CA SER A 289 -1.70 -1.51 29.08
C SER A 289 -1.53 0.02 29.12
N LEU A 290 -0.98 0.63 28.06
CA LEU A 290 -0.65 2.06 28.01
C LEU A 290 -1.83 2.97 27.67
N LEU A 291 -2.67 2.59 26.69
CA LEU A 291 -3.73 3.46 26.19
C LEU A 291 -4.80 3.83 27.24
N PRO A 292 -5.22 2.95 28.16
CA PRO A 292 -6.13 3.34 29.25
C PRO A 292 -5.58 4.47 30.13
N ILE A 293 -4.28 4.46 30.42
CA ILE A 293 -3.61 5.52 31.17
C ILE A 293 -3.67 6.83 30.37
N LYS A 294 -3.36 6.78 29.06
CA LYS A 294 -3.47 7.94 28.16
C LYS A 294 -4.89 8.49 28.12
N LEU A 295 -5.90 7.64 28.05
CA LEU A 295 -7.32 8.02 28.05
C LEU A 295 -7.72 8.74 29.34
N ASN A 296 -7.33 8.21 30.51
CA ASN A 296 -7.64 8.83 31.80
C ASN A 296 -7.02 10.23 31.91
N ARG A 297 -5.77 10.40 31.47
CA ARG A 297 -5.10 11.71 31.44
C ARG A 297 -5.80 12.69 30.49
N LEU A 298 -6.14 12.22 29.29
CA LEU A 298 -6.93 12.99 28.32
C LEU A 298 -8.33 13.31 28.85
N ALA A 299 -8.96 12.48 29.67
CA ALA A 299 -10.27 12.74 30.27
C ALA A 299 -10.19 13.78 31.42
N ARG A 300 -9.05 13.88 32.10
CA ARG A 300 -8.78 14.94 33.10
C ARG A 300 -8.38 16.29 32.51
N GLY A 301 -8.04 16.34 31.22
CA GLY A 301 -7.70 17.59 30.53
C GLY A 301 -6.22 17.92 30.55
N GLU A 302 -5.39 16.93 30.84
CA GLU A 302 -3.95 17.08 30.75
C GLU A 302 -3.53 17.30 29.29
N HIS A 303 -2.70 18.33 29.07
CA HIS A 303 -2.00 18.51 27.81
C HIS A 303 -0.89 17.47 27.69
N LEU A 304 -1.14 16.44 26.89
CA LEU A 304 -0.13 15.47 26.50
C LEU A 304 0.58 15.99 25.25
N ASN A 305 1.84 16.40 25.41
CA ASN A 305 2.75 16.60 24.29
C ASN A 305 2.88 15.28 23.53
N GLU A 306 2.76 15.33 22.20
CA GLU A 306 3.04 14.21 21.31
C GLU A 306 4.48 14.28 20.81
#